data_AF-A0A424TLK1-F1
#
_entry.id   AF-A0A424TLK1-F1
#
_cell.length_a   1.000
_cell.length_b   1.000
_cell.length_c   1.000
_cell.angle_alpha   90.00
_cell.angle_beta   90.00
_cell.angle_gamma   90.00
#
_symmetry.space_group_name_H-M   'P 1'
#
loop_
_entity.id
_entity.type
_entity.pdbx_description
1 polymer ?
#
loop_
_entity_poly.entity_id
_entity_poly.type
_entity_poly.pdbx_seq_one_letter_code
_entity_poly.pdbx_strand_id
1 'polypeptide(L)'
;MFEITRETPNSSKILTEDALNFLGKFISAFEERRKQLLDDRENTQKSIDSGNFMSFPEDTSVRDGDWQVVPPPPDVAQRHVEITGPVDRKMIINALNSGADVFMADFEDSTSPTWDNIIDGHNNLIDANNRVIELIDEARGKTYSLNPESQTSLFVRPRGLHLLEKNILFDGHPISASIFDFAMYVFHNHQNRLNAGLGIYFYIPKLENANESQLWDDMFTLAEDELGIPRSSIRATVLLETISASYEIEEMLYSLREHSLGMNAGRWDYIFSAIKRHRNVEGVIFPDRSQITMTVPFMKAYTELLVESCHKRGAHAIGGMSAFIPNRKDPEVTEKAFENVKNDKLREATMG
;
A
#
# COMPACT_ATOMS: atom_id res chain seq x y z
N MET A 1 8.67 14.87 23.14
CA MET A 1 9.63 15.60 22.27
C MET A 1 10.30 14.61 21.32
N PHE A 2 10.51 15.00 20.07
CA PHE A 2 11.22 14.15 19.10
C PHE A 2 12.72 14.10 19.38
N GLU A 3 13.30 12.91 19.26
CA GLU A 3 14.74 12.68 19.28
C GLU A 3 15.13 11.93 18.01
N ILE A 4 16.05 12.49 17.23
CA ILE A 4 16.59 11.86 16.02
C ILE A 4 17.88 11.14 16.43
N THR A 5 17.86 9.81 16.43
CA THR A 5 19.00 9.01 16.92
C THR A 5 20.05 8.76 15.84
N ARG A 6 19.74 9.09 14.58
CA ARG A 6 20.66 9.01 13.45
C ARG A 6 20.38 10.13 12.44
N GLU A 7 21.34 11.01 12.23
CA GLU A 7 21.27 12.00 11.15
C GLU A 7 21.95 11.47 9.88
N THR A 8 21.41 11.85 8.73
CA THR A 8 22.05 11.66 7.41
C THR A 8 22.15 13.01 6.71
N PRO A 9 23.11 13.21 5.77
CA PRO A 9 23.24 14.48 5.06
C PRO A 9 21.96 14.97 4.38
N ASN A 10 21.08 14.04 3.98
CA ASN A 10 19.83 14.31 3.26
C ASN A 10 18.60 14.40 4.18
N SER A 11 18.76 14.17 5.49
CA SER A 11 17.63 14.12 6.43
C SER A 11 17.06 15.51 6.76
N SER A 12 17.84 16.58 6.67
CA SER A 12 17.42 17.94 7.04
C SER A 12 16.28 18.50 6.19
N LYS A 13 16.16 18.06 4.92
CA LYS A 13 15.05 18.41 4.04
C LYS A 13 13.75 17.72 4.43
N ILE A 14 13.85 16.53 5.00
CA ILE A 14 12.69 15.71 5.38
C ILE A 14 12.24 16.06 6.80
N LEU A 15 13.19 16.16 7.73
CA LEU A 15 12.98 16.35 9.17
C LEU A 15 13.04 17.83 9.56
N THR A 16 12.33 18.66 8.82
CA THR A 16 12.14 20.08 9.19
C THR A 16 11.31 20.20 10.48
N GLU A 17 11.45 21.32 11.19
CA GLU A 17 10.66 21.57 12.40
C GLU A 17 9.16 21.48 12.14
N ASP A 18 8.67 22.05 11.03
CA ASP A 18 7.25 21.99 10.66
C ASP A 18 6.79 20.56 10.32
N ALA A 19 7.63 19.78 9.63
CA ALA A 19 7.33 18.37 9.33
C ALA A 19 7.25 17.51 10.60
N LEU A 20 8.15 17.76 11.56
CA LEU A 20 8.14 17.08 12.86
C LEU A 20 6.94 17.51 13.72
N ASN A 21 6.59 18.80 13.69
CA ASN A 21 5.39 19.29 14.36
C ASN A 21 4.12 18.66 13.78
N PHE A 22 4.03 18.54 12.45
CA PHE A 22 2.96 17.81 11.78
C PHE A 22 2.92 16.34 12.21
N LEU A 23 4.06 15.63 12.13
CA LEU A 23 4.18 14.24 12.59
C LEU A 23 3.75 14.06 14.06
N GLY A 24 4.11 15.00 14.93
CA GLY A 24 3.76 14.98 16.35
C GLY A 24 2.26 14.96 16.62
N LYS A 25 1.45 15.59 15.76
CA LYS A 25 -0.01 15.53 15.84
C LYS A 25 -0.54 14.12 15.60
N PHE A 26 0.00 13.40 14.61
CA PHE A 26 -0.40 12.01 14.32
C PHE A 26 0.01 11.04 15.41
N ILE A 27 1.25 11.16 15.91
CA ILE A 27 1.71 10.31 17.00
C ILE A 27 0.82 10.51 18.23
N SER A 28 0.51 11.76 18.57
CA SER A 28 -0.35 12.07 19.70
C SER A 28 -1.80 11.58 19.52
N ALA A 29 -2.33 11.62 18.30
CA ALA A 29 -3.71 11.23 18.00
C ALA A 29 -3.90 9.71 17.86
N PHE A 30 -2.93 8.99 17.29
CA PHE A 30 -3.18 7.65 16.74
C PHE A 30 -2.26 6.55 17.26
N GLU A 31 -1.11 6.86 17.86
CA GLU A 31 -0.12 5.84 18.24
C GLU A 31 -0.66 4.84 19.27
N GLU A 32 -1.40 5.31 20.27
CA GLU A 32 -2.01 4.43 21.28
C GLU A 32 -3.11 3.54 20.68
N ARG A 33 -3.95 4.09 19.79
CA ARG A 33 -4.95 3.29 19.07
C ARG A 33 -4.29 2.25 18.17
N ARG A 34 -3.20 2.60 17.48
CA ARG A 34 -2.41 1.65 16.67
C ARG A 34 -1.89 0.50 17.51
N LYS A 35 -1.33 0.78 18.70
CA LYS A 35 -0.86 -0.27 19.63
C LYS A 35 -2.00 -1.18 20.07
N GLN A 36 -3.15 -0.61 20.45
CA GLN A 36 -4.33 -1.40 20.82
C GLN A 36 -4.78 -2.32 19.68
N LEU A 37 -4.80 -1.83 18.44
CA LEU A 37 -5.15 -2.65 17.27
C LEU A 37 -4.17 -3.82 17.08
N LEU A 38 -2.86 -3.61 17.32
CA LEU A 38 -1.88 -4.71 17.29
C LEU A 38 -2.10 -5.72 18.42
N ASP A 39 -2.48 -5.27 19.62
CA ASP A 39 -2.85 -6.17 20.71
C ASP A 39 -4.11 -6.97 20.38
N ASP A 40 -5.07 -6.37 19.66
CA ASP A 40 -6.28 -7.04 19.19
C ASP A 40 -5.97 -8.12 18.13
N ARG A 41 -4.92 -7.94 17.32
CA ARG A 41 -4.43 -9.00 16.41
C ARG A 41 -3.97 -10.24 17.18
N GLU A 42 -3.33 -10.05 18.33
CA GLU A 42 -2.89 -11.14 19.22
C GLU A 42 -4.08 -11.82 19.89
N ASN A 43 -5.09 -11.07 20.30
CA ASN A 43 -6.33 -11.64 20.84
C ASN A 43 -7.08 -12.47 19.80
N THR A 44 -7.17 -11.96 18.57
CA THR A 44 -7.71 -12.71 17.43
C THR A 44 -6.94 -14.01 17.22
N GLN A 45 -5.62 -13.96 17.32
CA GLN A 45 -4.80 -15.15 17.17
C GLN A 45 -5.04 -16.20 18.26
N LYS A 46 -5.13 -15.77 19.52
CA LYS A 46 -5.43 -16.68 20.65
C LYS A 46 -6.79 -17.36 20.47
N SER A 47 -7.78 -16.64 19.93
CA SER A 47 -9.11 -17.19 19.63
C SER A 47 -9.04 -18.27 18.55
N ILE A 48 -8.30 -18.03 17.46
CA ILE A 48 -8.10 -19.03 16.40
C ILE A 48 -7.32 -20.24 16.93
N ASP A 49 -6.27 -20.01 17.73
CA ASP A 49 -5.46 -21.06 18.35
C ASP A 49 -6.30 -21.93 19.32
N SER A 50 -7.40 -21.39 19.87
CA SER A 50 -8.36 -22.14 20.70
C SER A 50 -9.43 -22.91 19.91
N GLY A 51 -9.36 -22.90 18.58
CA GLY A 51 -10.28 -23.62 17.69
C GLY A 51 -11.48 -22.81 17.18
N ASN A 52 -11.52 -21.49 17.39
CA ASN A 52 -12.57 -20.65 16.80
C ASN A 52 -12.25 -20.36 15.33
N PHE A 53 -13.28 -20.36 14.49
CA PHE A 53 -13.16 -19.99 13.08
C PHE A 53 -13.36 -18.48 12.89
N MET A 54 -12.65 -17.91 11.91
CA MET A 54 -12.97 -16.57 11.41
C MET A 54 -14.36 -16.60 10.76
N SER A 55 -15.10 -15.50 10.90
CA SER A 55 -16.44 -15.36 10.34
C SER A 55 -16.70 -13.89 10.00
N PHE A 56 -17.70 -13.66 9.16
CA PHE A 56 -18.16 -12.30 8.86
C PHE A 56 -18.73 -11.63 10.12
N PRO A 57 -18.60 -10.30 10.27
CA PRO A 57 -19.24 -9.58 11.37
C PRO A 57 -20.74 -9.89 11.48
N GLU A 58 -21.24 -10.09 12.71
CA GLU A 58 -22.66 -10.38 12.95
C GLU A 58 -23.58 -9.23 12.49
N ASP A 59 -23.14 -7.98 12.66
CA ASP A 59 -23.84 -6.83 12.11
C ASP A 59 -23.72 -6.81 10.59
N THR A 60 -24.86 -6.95 9.90
CA THR A 60 -24.95 -6.94 8.44
C THR A 60 -25.31 -5.57 7.89
N SER A 61 -25.54 -4.55 8.73
CA SER A 61 -26.04 -3.23 8.30
C SER A 61 -25.18 -2.58 7.22
N VAL A 62 -23.85 -2.74 7.30
CA VAL A 62 -22.92 -2.27 6.26
C VAL A 62 -23.09 -3.05 4.96
N ARG A 63 -23.18 -4.39 5.02
CA ARG A 63 -23.27 -5.26 3.84
C ARG A 63 -24.62 -5.18 3.14
N ASP A 64 -25.69 -4.99 3.91
CA ASP A 64 -27.06 -4.87 3.41
C ASP A 64 -27.42 -3.43 3.01
N GLY A 65 -26.66 -2.44 3.50
CA GLY A 65 -26.89 -1.03 3.21
C GLY A 65 -26.61 -0.63 1.75
N ASP A 66 -27.33 0.38 1.27
CA ASP A 66 -27.13 1.00 -0.04
C ASP A 66 -26.18 2.20 0.07
N TRP A 67 -24.92 1.97 -0.31
CA TRP A 67 -23.86 2.97 -0.28
C TRP A 67 -22.78 2.63 -1.30
N GLN A 68 -22.00 3.66 -1.67
CA GLN A 68 -20.88 3.59 -2.61
C GLN A 68 -19.69 4.36 -2.01
N VAL A 69 -18.48 4.02 -2.44
CA VAL A 69 -17.31 4.87 -2.20
C VAL A 69 -17.39 6.13 -3.06
N VAL A 70 -16.65 7.17 -2.70
CA VAL A 70 -16.50 8.34 -3.58
C VAL A 70 -15.84 7.88 -4.90
N PRO A 71 -16.29 8.30 -6.09
CA PRO A 71 -15.69 7.85 -7.34
C PRO A 71 -14.19 8.20 -7.47
N PRO A 72 -13.38 7.40 -8.17
CA PRO A 72 -11.98 7.73 -8.47
C PRO A 72 -11.86 9.05 -9.24
N PRO A 73 -10.88 9.92 -8.93
CA PRO A 73 -10.64 11.12 -9.72
C PRO A 73 -10.05 10.78 -11.11
N PRO A 74 -10.15 11.69 -12.10
CA PRO A 74 -9.87 11.38 -13.51
C PRO A 74 -8.46 10.83 -13.79
N ASP A 75 -7.45 11.27 -13.06
CA ASP A 75 -6.04 10.88 -13.22
C ASP A 75 -5.72 9.45 -12.74
N VAL A 76 -6.66 8.81 -12.04
CA VAL A 76 -6.55 7.42 -11.57
C VAL A 76 -7.83 6.63 -11.83
N ALA A 77 -8.71 7.12 -12.70
CA ALA A 77 -9.92 6.41 -13.11
C ALA A 77 -9.63 5.19 -14.01
N GLN A 78 -8.47 5.19 -14.69
CA GLN A 78 -7.97 4.06 -15.46
C GLN A 78 -6.70 3.50 -14.81
N ARG A 79 -6.76 2.23 -14.41
CA ARG A 79 -5.69 1.53 -13.68
C ARG A 79 -5.56 0.08 -14.15
N HIS A 80 -5.40 -0.11 -15.46
CA HIS A 80 -5.29 -1.44 -16.07
C HIS A 80 -3.96 -2.11 -15.75
N VAL A 81 -2.88 -1.33 -15.72
CA VAL A 81 -1.54 -1.83 -15.42
C VAL A 81 -0.87 -0.92 -14.42
N GLU A 82 -0.41 -1.52 -13.32
CA GLU A 82 0.39 -0.84 -12.31
C GLU A 82 1.76 -1.50 -12.20
N ILE A 83 2.80 -0.69 -12.12
CA ILE A 83 4.16 -1.13 -11.84
C ILE A 83 4.49 -0.83 -10.38
N THR A 84 5.17 -1.76 -9.73
CA THR A 84 5.60 -1.59 -8.33
C THR A 84 7.11 -1.60 -8.26
N GLY A 85 7.71 -0.82 -7.37
CA GLY A 85 9.15 -0.84 -7.19
C GLY A 85 9.62 -0.04 -5.98
N PRO A 86 10.89 -0.27 -5.58
CA PRO A 86 11.48 0.43 -4.46
C PRO A 86 11.59 1.94 -4.71
N VAL A 87 11.84 2.68 -3.64
CA VAL A 87 12.01 4.14 -3.65
C VAL A 87 13.42 4.61 -4.06
N ASP A 88 14.20 3.74 -4.72
CA ASP A 88 15.49 4.15 -5.26
C ASP A 88 15.32 5.06 -6.48
N ARG A 89 16.22 6.03 -6.59
CA ARG A 89 16.11 7.13 -7.57
C ARG A 89 16.00 6.63 -9.01
N LYS A 90 16.75 5.59 -9.36
CA LYS A 90 16.78 5.05 -10.73
C LYS A 90 15.49 4.31 -11.05
N MET A 91 14.99 3.50 -10.11
CA MET A 91 13.76 2.73 -10.30
C MET A 91 12.55 3.64 -10.34
N ILE A 92 12.48 4.69 -9.52
CA ILE A 92 11.41 5.70 -9.61
C ILE A 92 11.35 6.31 -11.03
N ILE A 93 12.48 6.75 -11.58
CA ILE A 93 12.52 7.33 -12.95
C ILE A 93 12.06 6.30 -13.99
N ASN A 94 12.57 5.07 -13.93
CA ASN A 94 12.21 4.03 -14.90
C ASN A 94 10.73 3.62 -14.80
N ALA A 95 10.20 3.51 -13.58
CA ALA A 95 8.83 3.13 -13.33
C ALA A 95 7.85 4.20 -13.81
N LEU A 96 8.11 5.47 -13.50
CA LEU A 96 7.31 6.58 -14.02
C LEU A 96 7.39 6.67 -15.55
N ASN A 97 8.49 6.27 -16.18
CA ASN A 97 8.63 6.24 -17.63
C ASN A 97 8.17 4.92 -18.30
N SER A 98 7.57 4.00 -17.54
CA SER A 98 7.26 2.64 -18.05
C SER A 98 6.07 2.57 -19.01
N GLY A 99 5.16 3.55 -18.94
CA GLY A 99 3.87 3.52 -19.64
C GLY A 99 2.77 2.76 -18.90
N ALA A 100 2.99 2.33 -17.65
CA ALA A 100 1.94 1.88 -16.76
C ALA A 100 1.00 3.05 -16.39
N ASP A 101 -0.23 2.74 -16.02
CA ASP A 101 -1.18 3.76 -15.54
C ASP A 101 -0.74 4.30 -14.18
N VAL A 102 -0.21 3.42 -13.31
CA VAL A 102 0.23 3.74 -11.96
C VAL A 102 1.62 3.17 -11.68
N PHE A 103 2.43 3.93 -10.94
CA PHE A 103 3.62 3.45 -10.26
C PHE A 103 3.40 3.50 -8.74
N MET A 104 3.45 2.34 -8.09
CA MET A 104 3.50 2.24 -6.63
C MET A 104 4.95 2.26 -6.14
N ALA A 105 5.38 3.41 -5.63
CA ALA A 105 6.66 3.58 -4.96
C ALA A 105 6.60 3.01 -3.54
N ASP A 106 7.49 2.07 -3.25
CA ASP A 106 7.33 1.16 -2.14
C ASP A 106 8.38 1.37 -1.03
N PHE A 107 7.95 1.76 0.16
CA PHE A 107 8.76 1.78 1.38
C PHE A 107 8.67 0.46 2.17
N GLU A 108 7.87 -0.48 1.71
CA GLU A 108 7.53 -1.72 2.41
C GLU A 108 8.33 -2.91 1.83
N ASP A 109 7.70 -4.00 1.40
CA ASP A 109 8.38 -5.28 1.15
C ASP A 109 9.50 -5.27 0.10
N SER A 110 9.50 -4.34 -0.87
CA SER A 110 10.58 -4.26 -1.86
C SER A 110 11.74 -3.35 -1.45
N THR A 111 11.63 -2.64 -0.32
CA THR A 111 12.66 -1.74 0.19
C THR A 111 13.13 -2.20 1.56
N SER A 112 14.43 -2.54 1.68
CA SER A 112 15.04 -2.70 3.00
C SER A 112 14.99 -1.34 3.73
N PRO A 113 14.36 -1.25 4.93
CA PRO A 113 14.09 0.01 5.60
C PRO A 113 15.31 0.50 6.38
N THR A 114 16.46 0.58 5.70
CA THR A 114 17.60 1.31 6.24
C THR A 114 17.25 2.79 6.30
N TRP A 115 17.80 3.49 7.28
CA TRP A 115 17.51 4.91 7.45
C TRP A 115 17.83 5.74 6.21
N ASP A 116 18.94 5.40 5.54
CA ASP A 116 19.35 6.06 4.29
C ASP A 116 18.32 5.81 3.18
N ASN A 117 17.84 4.57 3.00
CA ASN A 117 16.84 4.26 1.98
C ASN A 117 15.50 4.98 2.21
N ILE A 118 15.05 5.07 3.48
CA ILE A 118 13.80 5.74 3.82
C ILE A 118 13.91 7.25 3.57
N ILE A 119 14.96 7.89 4.09
CA ILE A 119 15.18 9.33 3.92
C ILE A 119 15.43 9.69 2.44
N ASP A 120 16.29 8.94 1.74
CA ASP A 120 16.54 9.19 0.33
C ASP A 120 15.30 8.90 -0.51
N GLY A 121 14.49 7.90 -0.14
CA GLY A 121 13.21 7.61 -0.77
C GLY A 121 12.27 8.82 -0.71
N HIS A 122 12.08 9.43 0.45
CA HIS A 122 11.26 10.64 0.56
C HIS A 122 11.83 11.81 -0.27
N ASN A 123 13.15 12.02 -0.26
CA ASN A 123 13.79 13.03 -1.09
C ASN A 123 13.56 12.77 -2.60
N ASN A 124 13.68 11.51 -3.03
CA ASN A 124 13.43 11.13 -4.42
C ASN A 124 11.97 11.39 -4.82
N LEU A 125 11.00 11.12 -3.92
CA LEU A 125 9.59 11.38 -4.19
C LEU A 125 9.26 12.87 -4.25
N ILE A 126 9.93 13.71 -3.46
CA ILE A 126 9.85 15.18 -3.59
C ILE A 126 10.30 15.61 -4.98
N ASP A 127 11.48 15.14 -5.41
CA ASP A 127 12.00 15.48 -6.74
C ASP A 127 11.10 14.93 -7.87
N ALA A 128 10.52 13.75 -7.69
CA ALA A 128 9.64 13.12 -8.67
C ALA A 128 8.32 13.89 -8.82
N ASN A 129 7.68 14.27 -7.71
CA ASN A 129 6.48 15.11 -7.76
C ASN A 129 6.80 16.48 -8.37
N ASN A 130 7.95 17.08 -8.04
CA ASN A 130 8.41 18.34 -8.63
C ASN A 130 8.84 18.20 -10.10
N ARG A 131 8.84 16.98 -10.65
CA ARG A 131 9.31 16.64 -12.01
C ARG A 131 10.75 17.07 -12.31
N VAL A 132 11.60 17.12 -11.29
CA VAL A 132 13.04 17.46 -11.40
C VAL A 132 13.95 16.28 -11.06
N ILE A 133 13.39 15.08 -10.85
CA ILE A 133 14.17 13.88 -10.57
C ILE A 133 15.07 13.51 -11.76
N GLU A 134 16.37 13.42 -11.48
CA GLU A 134 17.42 13.07 -12.44
C GLU A 134 18.50 12.22 -11.77
N LEU A 135 19.07 11.27 -12.51
CA LEU A 135 20.23 10.50 -12.11
C LEU A 135 21.27 10.47 -13.24
N ILE A 136 22.49 10.89 -12.93
CA ILE A 136 23.66 10.77 -13.81
C ILE A 136 24.47 9.54 -13.38
N ASP A 137 24.49 8.51 -14.23
CA ASP A 137 25.28 7.29 -14.08
C ASP A 137 26.60 7.47 -14.83
N GLU A 138 27.57 8.14 -14.20
CA GLU A 138 28.87 8.46 -14.80
C GLU A 138 29.63 7.20 -15.25
N ALA A 139 29.55 6.12 -14.48
CA ALA A 139 30.19 4.85 -14.79
C ALA A 139 29.71 4.25 -16.12
N ARG A 140 28.46 4.53 -16.52
CA ARG A 140 27.88 4.08 -17.79
C ARG A 140 27.71 5.21 -18.82
N GLY A 141 28.06 6.44 -18.47
CA GLY A 141 27.83 7.63 -19.30
C GLY A 141 26.35 7.84 -19.66
N LYS A 142 25.42 7.56 -18.74
CA LYS A 142 23.97 7.67 -18.99
C LYS A 142 23.31 8.62 -18.01
N THR A 143 22.43 9.47 -18.53
CA THR A 143 21.51 10.28 -17.71
C THR A 143 20.11 9.71 -17.80
N TYR A 144 19.44 9.62 -16.65
CA TYR A 144 18.05 9.21 -16.50
C TYR A 144 17.27 10.39 -15.97
N SER A 145 16.18 10.77 -16.64
CA SER A 145 15.29 11.84 -16.21
C SER A 145 13.83 11.46 -16.49
N LEU A 146 12.91 12.16 -15.84
CA LEU A 146 11.48 11.94 -16.06
C LEU A 146 11.07 12.43 -17.45
N ASN A 147 10.35 11.60 -18.21
CA ASN A 147 9.75 12.01 -19.48
C ASN A 147 8.68 13.08 -19.20
N PRO A 148 8.74 14.29 -19.80
CA PRO A 148 7.71 15.31 -19.66
C PRO A 148 6.31 14.83 -20.04
N GLU A 149 6.21 13.87 -20.96
CA GLU A 149 4.95 13.28 -21.43
C GLU A 149 4.47 12.09 -20.59
N SER A 150 5.22 11.68 -19.55
CA SER A 150 4.78 10.60 -18.67
C SER A 150 3.48 10.98 -17.94
N GLN A 151 2.47 10.13 -18.13
CA GLN A 151 1.15 10.19 -17.48
C GLN A 151 1.00 9.19 -16.32
N THR A 152 2.06 8.42 -16.01
CA THR A 152 2.03 7.42 -14.94
C THR A 152 1.76 8.09 -13.58
N SER A 153 0.65 7.74 -12.95
CA SER A 153 0.27 8.27 -11.64
C SER A 153 1.10 7.66 -10.52
N LEU A 154 1.65 8.49 -9.64
CA LEU A 154 2.47 8.04 -8.50
C LEU A 154 1.58 7.73 -7.28
N PHE A 155 1.74 6.52 -6.74
CA PHE A 155 1.18 6.04 -5.48
C PHE A 155 2.32 5.69 -4.52
N VAL A 156 2.10 5.84 -3.22
CA VAL A 156 3.08 5.46 -2.20
C VAL A 156 2.56 4.33 -1.34
N ARG A 157 3.36 3.28 -1.16
CA ARG A 157 3.09 2.22 -0.17
C ARG A 157 3.97 2.45 1.07
N PRO A 158 3.42 2.95 2.19
CA PRO A 158 4.14 3.08 3.43
C PRO A 158 4.32 1.71 4.09
N ARG A 159 5.22 1.63 5.07
CA ARG A 159 5.40 0.44 5.90
C ARG A 159 4.12 0.09 6.66
N GLY A 160 3.87 -1.21 6.89
CA GLY A 160 2.68 -1.69 7.60
C GLY A 160 2.64 -1.31 9.08
N LEU A 161 1.43 -1.38 9.69
CA LEU A 161 1.16 -0.93 11.06
C LEU A 161 2.05 -1.57 12.15
N HIS A 162 2.61 -2.75 11.88
CA HIS A 162 3.46 -3.53 12.79
C HIS A 162 4.92 -3.08 12.82
N LEU A 163 5.35 -2.24 11.87
CA LEU A 163 6.74 -1.78 11.78
C LEU A 163 6.96 -0.48 12.56
N LEU A 164 8.15 -0.37 13.16
CA LEU A 164 8.61 0.81 13.90
C LEU A 164 9.73 1.52 13.13
N GLU A 165 9.75 2.84 13.20
CA GLU A 165 10.90 3.65 12.80
C GLU A 165 11.77 3.92 14.03
N LYS A 166 12.87 3.18 14.16
CA LYS A 166 13.75 3.23 15.33
C LYS A 166 14.70 4.42 15.35
N ASN A 167 14.87 5.12 14.22
CA ASN A 167 15.77 6.26 14.15
C ASN A 167 15.13 7.58 14.62
N ILE A 168 13.82 7.57 14.90
CA ILE A 168 13.10 8.68 15.53
C ILE A 168 12.37 8.16 16.76
N LEU A 169 12.65 8.80 17.89
CA LEU A 169 11.94 8.54 19.13
C LEU A 169 10.96 9.67 19.42
N PHE A 170 9.81 9.34 20.00
CA PHE A 170 8.90 10.28 20.63
C PHE A 170 8.74 9.87 22.10
N ASP A 171 9.14 10.76 23.01
CA ASP A 171 9.17 10.47 24.45
C ASP A 171 9.94 9.17 24.78
N GLY A 172 11.10 9.00 24.14
CA GLY A 172 12.02 7.88 24.35
C GLY A 172 11.64 6.56 23.67
N HIS A 173 10.55 6.51 22.91
CA HIS A 173 10.07 5.29 22.25
C HIS A 173 10.10 5.43 20.72
N PRO A 174 10.53 4.39 19.98
CA PRO A 174 10.39 4.35 18.52
C PRO A 174 8.96 4.61 18.08
N ILE A 175 8.81 5.45 17.06
CA ILE A 175 7.49 5.76 16.49
C ILE A 175 7.03 4.69 15.49
N SER A 176 5.74 4.72 15.12
CA SER A 176 5.26 3.92 13.99
C SER A 176 5.92 4.32 12.67
N ALA A 177 6.44 3.32 11.95
CA ALA A 177 6.94 3.51 10.59
C ALA A 177 5.83 3.92 9.61
N SER A 178 4.63 3.35 9.77
CA SER A 178 3.47 3.66 8.92
C SER A 178 3.05 5.13 9.00
N ILE A 179 2.99 5.67 10.23
CA ILE A 179 2.67 7.08 10.48
C ILE A 179 3.80 7.97 9.95
N PHE A 180 5.06 7.59 10.15
CA PHE A 180 6.20 8.34 9.62
C PHE A 180 6.16 8.46 8.09
N ASP A 181 6.08 7.33 7.37
CA ASP A 181 6.11 7.31 5.91
C ASP A 181 4.93 8.10 5.32
N PHE A 182 3.73 7.93 5.91
CA PHE A 182 2.54 8.69 5.54
C PHE A 182 2.74 10.19 5.75
N ALA A 183 3.09 10.60 6.98
CA ALA A 183 3.17 12.01 7.33
C ALA A 183 4.24 12.75 6.51
N MET A 184 5.41 12.13 6.33
CA MET A 184 6.48 12.73 5.53
C MET A 184 6.09 12.86 4.06
N TYR A 185 5.42 11.85 3.47
CA TYR A 185 5.00 11.97 2.08
C TYR A 185 3.92 13.06 1.89
N VAL A 186 2.86 13.07 2.71
CA VAL A 186 1.80 14.07 2.58
C VAL A 186 2.36 15.48 2.79
N PHE A 187 3.07 15.70 3.90
CA PHE A 187 3.56 17.03 4.28
C PHE A 187 4.39 17.66 3.15
N HIS A 188 5.35 16.92 2.60
CA HIS A 188 6.27 17.46 1.60
C HIS A 188 5.69 17.55 0.18
N ASN A 189 4.62 16.82 -0.14
CA ASN A 189 4.18 16.68 -1.53
C ASN A 189 2.76 17.20 -1.80
N HIS A 190 1.90 17.38 -0.79
CA HIS A 190 0.49 17.72 -0.99
C HIS A 190 0.31 18.97 -1.86
N GLN A 191 0.98 20.08 -1.55
CA GLN A 191 0.79 21.34 -2.26
C GLN A 191 1.14 21.23 -3.74
N ASN A 192 2.26 20.59 -4.07
CA ASN A 192 2.69 20.44 -5.45
C ASN A 192 1.76 19.50 -6.23
N ARG A 193 1.31 18.40 -5.62
CA ARG A 193 0.34 17.49 -6.25
C ARG A 193 -0.99 18.18 -6.52
N LEU A 194 -1.53 18.92 -5.56
CA LEU A 194 -2.77 19.68 -5.72
C LEU A 194 -2.64 20.78 -6.78
N ASN A 195 -1.51 21.50 -6.82
CA ASN A 195 -1.25 22.51 -7.86
C ASN A 195 -1.21 21.89 -9.27
N ALA A 196 -0.78 20.64 -9.38
CA ALA A 196 -0.80 19.88 -10.63
C ALA A 196 -2.17 19.25 -10.95
N GLY A 197 -3.19 19.46 -10.11
CA GLY A 197 -4.52 18.87 -10.27
C GLY A 197 -4.59 17.38 -9.95
N LEU A 198 -3.62 16.86 -9.18
CA LEU A 198 -3.53 15.45 -8.77
C LEU A 198 -3.92 15.28 -7.30
N GLY A 199 -4.47 14.12 -6.95
CA GLY A 199 -4.66 13.72 -5.56
C GLY A 199 -3.40 13.12 -4.94
N ILE A 200 -3.41 12.83 -3.64
CA ILE A 200 -2.30 12.20 -2.91
C ILE A 200 -2.65 10.73 -2.69
N TYR A 201 -1.87 9.82 -3.30
CA TYR A 201 -2.31 8.42 -3.43
C TYR A 201 -1.46 7.42 -2.66
N PHE A 202 -2.14 6.48 -2.03
CA PHE A 202 -1.55 5.46 -1.19
C PHE A 202 -1.94 4.05 -1.60
N TYR A 203 -1.05 3.12 -1.27
CA TYR A 203 -1.35 1.70 -1.14
C TYR A 203 -1.20 1.32 0.33
N ILE A 204 -2.20 0.73 0.97
CA ILE A 204 -2.15 0.38 2.39
C ILE A 204 -1.92 -1.13 2.55
N PRO A 205 -0.78 -1.57 3.10
CA PRO A 205 -0.44 -2.99 3.21
C PRO A 205 -0.96 -3.63 4.50
N LYS A 206 -1.15 -4.95 4.43
CA LYS A 206 -1.23 -5.87 5.59
C LYS A 206 -2.22 -5.47 6.69
N LEU A 207 -3.35 -4.86 6.31
CA LEU A 207 -4.47 -4.66 7.23
C LEU A 207 -5.14 -6.00 7.53
N GLU A 208 -5.68 -6.16 8.73
CA GLU A 208 -6.29 -7.41 9.19
C GLU A 208 -7.80 -7.30 9.50
N ASN A 209 -8.36 -6.08 9.59
CA ASN A 209 -9.79 -5.81 9.87
C ASN A 209 -10.18 -4.35 9.54
N ALA A 210 -11.47 -4.02 9.66
CA ALA A 210 -12.05 -2.71 9.41
C ALA A 210 -11.65 -1.62 10.42
N ASN A 211 -11.32 -1.98 11.66
CA ASN A 211 -10.89 -0.98 12.66
C ASN A 211 -9.52 -0.38 12.33
N GLU A 212 -8.65 -1.18 11.70
CA GLU A 212 -7.38 -0.71 11.16
C GLU A 212 -7.56 0.12 9.89
N SER A 213 -8.55 -0.22 9.07
CA SER A 213 -8.98 0.60 7.93
C SER A 213 -9.48 1.98 8.38
N GLN A 214 -10.29 2.02 9.45
CA GLN A 214 -10.74 3.27 10.06
C GLN A 214 -9.57 4.10 10.65
N LEU A 215 -8.53 3.47 11.20
CA LEU A 215 -7.34 4.22 11.64
C LEU A 215 -6.72 5.01 10.48
N TRP A 216 -6.62 4.40 9.30
CA TRP A 216 -6.11 5.07 8.10
C TRP A 216 -7.05 6.18 7.63
N ASP A 217 -8.37 5.95 7.63
CA ASP A 217 -9.36 6.96 7.29
C ASP A 217 -9.25 8.20 8.19
N ASP A 218 -9.07 7.99 9.49
CA ASP A 218 -8.90 9.07 10.47
C ASP A 218 -7.57 9.82 10.27
N MET A 219 -6.49 9.11 9.91
CA MET A 219 -5.21 9.72 9.55
C MET A 219 -5.33 10.58 8.28
N PHE A 220 -6.03 10.11 7.26
CA PHE A 220 -6.29 10.91 6.06
C PHE A 220 -7.11 12.14 6.38
N THR A 221 -8.17 11.96 7.16
CA THR A 221 -9.07 13.02 7.59
C THR A 221 -8.30 14.12 8.32
N LEU A 222 -7.48 13.75 9.31
CA LEU A 222 -6.66 14.69 10.07
C LEU A 222 -5.64 15.41 9.18
N ALA A 223 -4.97 14.70 8.27
CA ALA A 223 -4.01 15.33 7.37
C ALA A 223 -4.65 16.37 6.46
N GLU A 224 -5.86 16.07 5.97
CA GLU A 224 -6.60 17.01 5.14
C GLU A 224 -7.04 18.25 5.92
N ASP A 225 -7.53 18.08 7.15
CA ASP A 225 -7.93 19.18 8.02
C ASP A 225 -6.73 20.07 8.40
N GLU A 226 -5.61 19.46 8.79
CA GLU A 226 -4.41 20.16 9.27
C GLU A 226 -3.67 20.93 8.16
N LEU A 227 -3.74 20.46 6.92
CA LEU A 227 -3.07 21.07 5.77
C LEU A 227 -4.03 21.85 4.87
N GLY A 228 -5.33 21.92 5.21
CA GLY A 228 -6.34 22.59 4.39
C GLY A 228 -6.53 21.94 3.02
N ILE A 229 -6.29 20.64 2.92
CA ILE A 229 -6.50 19.85 1.69
C ILE A 229 -8.01 19.57 1.58
N PRO A 230 -8.63 19.68 0.40
CA PRO A 230 -10.04 19.31 0.24
C PRO A 230 -10.29 17.85 0.63
N ARG A 231 -11.40 17.57 1.33
CA ARG A 231 -11.79 16.20 1.70
C ARG A 231 -11.77 15.28 0.48
N SER A 232 -11.34 14.03 0.67
CA SER A 232 -11.24 13.04 -0.41
C SER A 232 -10.19 13.38 -1.48
N SER A 233 -9.17 14.18 -1.16
CA SER A 233 -8.00 14.37 -2.04
C SER A 233 -6.89 13.38 -1.74
N ILE A 234 -6.79 12.94 -0.48
CA ILE A 234 -5.98 11.78 -0.12
C ILE A 234 -6.79 10.53 -0.44
N ARG A 235 -6.22 9.60 -1.22
CA ARG A 235 -6.92 8.38 -1.61
C ARG A 235 -6.05 7.14 -1.48
N ALA A 236 -6.65 5.99 -1.22
CA ALA A 236 -5.92 4.76 -0.96
C ALA A 236 -6.53 3.52 -1.63
N THR A 237 -5.66 2.62 -2.10
CA THR A 237 -6.01 1.24 -2.42
C THR A 237 -5.52 0.34 -1.30
N VAL A 238 -6.37 -0.53 -0.75
CA VAL A 238 -5.95 -1.47 0.30
C VAL A 238 -5.50 -2.78 -0.32
N LEU A 239 -4.32 -3.30 0.05
CA LEU A 239 -3.94 -4.66 -0.31
C LEU A 239 -4.73 -5.64 0.56
N LEU A 240 -5.65 -6.41 -0.04
CA LEU A 240 -6.39 -7.45 0.66
C LEU A 240 -5.51 -8.70 0.80
N GLU A 241 -4.43 -8.59 1.54
CA GLU A 241 -3.35 -9.59 1.58
C GLU A 241 -3.23 -10.31 2.93
N THR A 242 -4.28 -10.23 3.74
CA THR A 242 -4.42 -11.05 4.96
C THR A 242 -5.72 -11.85 4.92
N ILE A 243 -5.67 -13.09 5.42
CA ILE A 243 -6.83 -13.99 5.38
C ILE A 243 -7.99 -13.45 6.24
N SER A 244 -7.68 -12.76 7.35
CA SER A 244 -8.70 -12.19 8.24
C SER A 244 -9.44 -11.03 7.59
N ALA A 245 -8.72 -10.17 6.84
CA ALA A 245 -9.35 -9.04 6.15
C ALA A 245 -10.38 -9.46 5.10
N SER A 246 -10.31 -10.69 4.57
CA SER A 246 -11.31 -11.22 3.62
C SER A 246 -12.73 -11.31 4.21
N TYR A 247 -12.86 -11.36 5.53
CA TYR A 247 -14.16 -11.39 6.21
C TYR A 247 -14.74 -10.00 6.47
N GLU A 248 -13.99 -8.93 6.18
CA GLU A 248 -14.37 -7.55 6.48
C GLU A 248 -14.17 -6.61 5.26
N ILE A 249 -14.21 -7.14 4.03
CA ILE A 249 -13.96 -6.37 2.80
C ILE A 249 -14.90 -5.16 2.69
N GLU A 250 -16.21 -5.39 2.87
CA GLU A 250 -17.21 -4.32 2.76
C GLU A 250 -17.11 -3.32 3.92
N GLU A 251 -16.80 -3.78 5.13
CA GLU A 251 -16.58 -2.94 6.32
C GLU A 251 -15.32 -2.07 6.19
N MET A 252 -14.26 -2.60 5.60
CA MET A 252 -13.04 -1.85 5.27
C MET A 252 -13.33 -0.80 4.19
N LEU A 253 -14.05 -1.16 3.12
CA LEU A 253 -14.48 -0.20 2.10
C LEU A 253 -15.39 0.88 2.69
N TYR A 254 -16.26 0.54 3.65
CA TYR A 254 -17.19 1.48 4.29
C TYR A 254 -16.47 2.48 5.20
N SER A 255 -15.54 1.99 6.02
CA SER A 255 -14.70 2.85 6.87
C SER A 255 -13.86 3.82 6.05
N LEU A 256 -13.29 3.36 4.93
CA LEU A 256 -12.51 4.20 4.01
C LEU A 256 -13.35 4.87 2.91
N ARG A 257 -14.69 4.89 2.97
CA ARG A 257 -15.53 5.24 1.78
C ARG A 257 -15.26 6.61 1.16
N GLU A 258 -14.77 7.57 1.95
CA GLU A 258 -14.40 8.91 1.46
C GLU A 258 -13.02 8.93 0.81
N HIS A 259 -12.14 7.99 1.13
CA HIS A 259 -10.75 7.95 0.68
C HIS A 259 -10.42 6.71 -0.18
N SER A 260 -11.32 5.75 -0.32
CA SER A 260 -11.07 4.47 -1.00
C SER A 260 -10.96 4.62 -2.52
N LEU A 261 -9.99 3.94 -3.12
CA LEU A 261 -9.93 3.63 -4.56
C LEU A 261 -10.16 2.15 -4.83
N GLY A 262 -10.51 1.37 -3.81
CA GLY A 262 -10.73 -0.07 -3.90
C GLY A 262 -9.62 -0.91 -3.27
N MET A 263 -9.49 -2.14 -3.75
CA MET A 263 -8.60 -3.13 -3.16
C MET A 263 -7.75 -3.85 -4.21
N ASN A 264 -6.63 -4.40 -3.76
CA ASN A 264 -5.72 -5.21 -4.58
C ASN A 264 -5.65 -6.66 -4.08
N ALA A 265 -5.64 -7.60 -5.02
CA ALA A 265 -5.46 -9.02 -4.72
C ALA A 265 -3.97 -9.39 -4.58
N GLY A 266 -3.58 -9.96 -3.44
CA GLY A 266 -2.25 -10.50 -3.17
C GLY A 266 -2.22 -12.04 -3.26
N ARG A 267 -1.04 -12.60 -3.55
CA ARG A 267 -0.81 -14.06 -3.48
C ARG A 267 0.06 -14.44 -2.30
N TRP A 268 1.30 -13.96 -2.25
CA TRP A 268 2.28 -14.47 -1.29
C TRP A 268 1.98 -14.07 0.14
N ASP A 269 1.69 -12.79 0.40
CA ASP A 269 1.28 -12.33 1.73
C ASP A 269 -0.04 -12.96 2.19
N TYR A 270 -0.98 -13.14 1.26
CA TYR A 270 -2.26 -13.78 1.58
C TYR A 270 -2.08 -15.24 2.03
N ILE A 271 -1.29 -16.02 1.29
CA ILE A 271 -0.95 -17.40 1.65
C ILE A 271 -0.15 -17.43 2.96
N PHE A 272 0.82 -16.51 3.12
CA PHE A 272 1.57 -16.38 4.36
C PHE A 272 0.64 -16.10 5.54
N SER A 273 -0.31 -15.19 5.41
CA SER A 273 -1.30 -14.85 6.42
C SER A 273 -2.21 -16.04 6.73
N ALA A 274 -2.65 -16.77 5.71
CA ALA A 274 -3.44 -17.99 5.88
C ALA A 274 -2.67 -19.04 6.71
N ILE A 275 -1.39 -19.27 6.41
CA ILE A 275 -0.52 -20.17 7.20
C ILE A 275 -0.34 -19.63 8.62
N LYS A 276 0.00 -18.34 8.78
CA LYS A 276 0.25 -17.68 10.06
C LYS A 276 -0.94 -17.79 11.00
N ARG A 277 -2.15 -17.52 10.50
CA ARG A 277 -3.40 -17.51 11.27
C ARG A 277 -3.82 -18.92 11.67
N HIS A 278 -3.59 -19.91 10.83
CA HIS A 278 -3.97 -21.32 11.10
C HIS A 278 -2.84 -22.20 11.63
N ARG A 279 -1.69 -21.62 12.03
CA ARG A 279 -0.48 -22.38 12.42
C ARG A 279 -0.68 -23.43 13.52
N ASN A 280 -1.68 -23.24 14.38
CA ASN A 280 -2.00 -24.12 15.51
C ASN A 280 -3.37 -24.82 15.34
N VAL A 281 -4.01 -24.70 14.18
CA VAL A 281 -5.31 -25.31 13.92
C VAL A 281 -5.09 -26.74 13.43
N GLU A 282 -5.51 -27.71 14.23
CA GLU A 282 -5.37 -29.13 13.91
C GLU A 282 -6.05 -29.47 12.58
N GLY A 283 -5.36 -30.21 11.72
CA GLY A 283 -5.87 -30.62 10.40
C GLY A 283 -5.74 -29.58 9.29
N VAL A 284 -5.28 -28.36 9.58
CA VAL A 284 -5.02 -27.34 8.53
C VAL A 284 -3.54 -27.37 8.14
N ILE A 285 -3.24 -28.03 7.01
CA ILE A 285 -1.89 -28.16 6.47
C ILE A 285 -1.87 -27.62 5.04
N PHE A 286 -0.92 -26.75 4.73
CA PHE A 286 -0.74 -26.18 3.41
C PHE A 286 0.28 -26.99 2.59
N PRO A 287 0.04 -27.23 1.29
CA PRO A 287 1.01 -27.88 0.42
C PRO A 287 2.15 -26.92 0.05
N ASP A 288 3.08 -27.39 -0.79
CA ASP A 288 4.10 -26.52 -1.37
C ASP A 288 3.48 -25.25 -1.97
N ARG A 289 4.04 -24.09 -1.61
CA ARG A 289 3.51 -22.78 -2.02
C ARG A 289 3.35 -22.61 -3.54
N SER A 290 4.14 -23.33 -4.34
CA SER A 290 4.03 -23.34 -5.81
C SER A 290 2.73 -23.96 -6.31
N GLN A 291 2.16 -24.92 -5.56
CA GLN A 291 0.90 -25.59 -5.86
C GLN A 291 -0.33 -24.75 -5.47
N ILE A 292 -0.15 -23.76 -4.59
CA ILE A 292 -1.20 -22.83 -4.16
C ILE A 292 -1.30 -21.70 -5.20
N THR A 293 -1.87 -22.01 -6.37
CA THR A 293 -2.13 -21.04 -7.45
C THR A 293 -3.37 -20.19 -7.17
N MET A 294 -3.60 -19.12 -7.94
CA MET A 294 -4.83 -18.31 -7.80
C MET A 294 -6.13 -19.06 -8.14
N THR A 295 -6.02 -20.29 -8.67
CA THR A 295 -7.16 -21.11 -9.11
C THR A 295 -7.59 -22.16 -8.09
N VAL A 296 -6.85 -22.36 -7.00
CA VAL A 296 -7.28 -23.28 -5.93
C VAL A 296 -8.51 -22.71 -5.20
N PRO A 297 -9.39 -23.54 -4.61
CA PRO A 297 -10.73 -23.10 -4.18
C PRO A 297 -10.76 -21.86 -3.29
N PHE A 298 -9.92 -21.79 -2.25
CA PHE A 298 -9.95 -20.65 -1.33
C PHE A 298 -9.36 -19.37 -1.94
N MET A 299 -8.34 -19.46 -2.81
CA MET A 299 -7.78 -18.30 -3.53
C MET A 299 -8.78 -17.78 -4.57
N LYS A 300 -9.51 -18.68 -5.22
CA LYS A 300 -10.58 -18.33 -6.15
C LYS A 300 -11.72 -17.62 -5.42
N ALA A 301 -12.22 -18.19 -4.32
CA ALA A 301 -13.28 -17.57 -3.52
C ALA A 301 -12.87 -16.19 -3.00
N TYR A 302 -11.64 -16.05 -2.53
CA TYR A 302 -11.03 -14.79 -2.11
C TYR A 302 -11.08 -13.72 -3.21
N THR A 303 -10.67 -14.05 -4.43
CA THR A 303 -10.64 -13.10 -5.55
C THR A 303 -12.03 -12.78 -6.10
N GLU A 304 -12.92 -13.77 -6.18
CA GLU A 304 -14.32 -13.56 -6.56
C GLU A 304 -15.04 -12.62 -5.57
N LEU A 305 -14.86 -12.85 -4.26
CA LEU A 305 -15.46 -12.01 -3.22
C LEU A 305 -14.91 -10.58 -3.24
N LEU A 306 -13.60 -10.41 -3.48
CA LEU A 306 -12.98 -9.09 -3.64
C LEU A 306 -13.62 -8.33 -4.79
N VAL A 307 -13.72 -8.96 -5.97
CA VAL A 307 -14.29 -8.33 -7.17
C VAL A 307 -15.75 -7.97 -6.95
N GLU A 308 -16.56 -8.91 -6.46
CA GLU A 308 -17.97 -8.69 -6.17
C GLU A 308 -18.17 -7.51 -5.20
N SER A 309 -17.43 -7.50 -4.10
CA SER A 309 -17.54 -6.47 -3.06
C SER A 309 -17.08 -5.10 -3.56
N CYS A 310 -15.95 -5.02 -4.27
CA CYS A 310 -15.45 -3.75 -4.80
C CYS A 310 -16.42 -3.16 -5.83
N HIS A 311 -16.89 -3.96 -6.78
CA HIS A 311 -17.81 -3.50 -7.83
C HIS A 311 -19.17 -3.12 -7.30
N LYS A 312 -19.70 -3.88 -6.33
CA LYS A 312 -20.92 -3.52 -5.60
C LYS A 312 -20.83 -2.12 -4.99
N ARG A 313 -19.64 -1.68 -4.58
CA ARG A 313 -19.40 -0.41 -3.89
C ARG A 313 -18.75 0.68 -4.77
N GLY A 314 -18.60 0.44 -6.08
CA GLY A 314 -18.06 1.43 -7.01
C GLY A 314 -16.56 1.66 -6.87
N ALA A 315 -15.84 0.70 -6.28
CA ALA A 315 -14.41 0.74 -6.05
C ALA A 315 -13.66 -0.19 -7.02
N HIS A 316 -12.37 0.06 -7.28
CA HIS A 316 -11.60 -0.82 -8.17
C HIS A 316 -11.24 -2.15 -7.50
N ALA A 317 -11.25 -3.22 -8.29
CA ALA A 317 -10.66 -4.51 -7.95
C ALA A 317 -9.38 -4.71 -8.77
N ILE A 318 -8.22 -4.51 -8.15
CA ILE A 318 -6.92 -4.66 -8.84
C ILE A 318 -6.40 -6.09 -8.70
N GLY A 319 -6.05 -6.71 -9.82
CA GLY A 319 -5.48 -8.07 -9.87
C GLY A 319 -4.09 -8.21 -9.24
N GLY A 320 -3.54 -9.43 -9.26
CA GLY A 320 -2.29 -9.76 -8.59
C GLY A 320 -1.02 -9.41 -9.35
N MET A 321 0.13 -9.68 -8.75
CA MET A 321 1.45 -9.40 -9.36
C MET A 321 1.87 -10.45 -10.39
N SER A 322 2.51 -10.00 -11.49
CA SER A 322 3.39 -10.82 -12.32
C SER A 322 4.84 -10.31 -12.19
N ALA A 323 5.67 -11.06 -11.47
CA ALA A 323 7.04 -10.65 -11.12
C ALA A 323 8.13 -11.17 -12.08
N PHE A 324 7.75 -11.62 -13.28
CA PHE A 324 8.72 -12.17 -14.22
C PHE A 324 9.62 -11.08 -14.81
N ILE A 325 10.94 -11.29 -14.77
CA ILE A 325 11.93 -10.40 -15.40
C ILE A 325 12.35 -11.01 -16.74
N PRO A 326 12.06 -10.36 -17.88
CA PRO A 326 12.44 -10.85 -19.20
C PRO A 326 13.95 -11.06 -19.34
N ASN A 327 14.35 -12.21 -19.88
CA ASN A 327 15.76 -12.54 -20.10
C ASN A 327 16.10 -12.50 -21.59
N ARG A 328 16.78 -11.42 -22.02
CA ARG A 328 17.19 -11.26 -23.42
C ARG A 328 18.17 -12.33 -23.92
N LYS A 329 18.85 -13.04 -23.02
CA LYS A 329 19.78 -14.13 -23.36
C LYS A 329 19.07 -15.48 -23.54
N ASP A 330 17.82 -15.57 -23.12
CA ASP A 330 16.99 -16.78 -23.19
C ASP A 330 15.57 -16.41 -23.68
N PRO A 331 15.41 -16.20 -25.00
CA PRO A 331 14.16 -15.73 -25.57
C PRO A 331 13.02 -16.75 -25.41
N GLU A 332 13.32 -18.06 -25.43
CA GLU A 332 12.30 -19.12 -25.28
C GLU A 332 11.68 -19.10 -23.87
N VAL A 333 12.49 -18.93 -22.83
CA VAL A 333 11.98 -18.76 -21.45
C VAL A 333 11.12 -17.51 -21.33
N THR A 334 11.52 -16.43 -22.00
CA THR A 334 10.78 -15.16 -22.00
C THR A 334 9.43 -15.30 -22.70
N GLU A 335 9.37 -15.97 -23.85
CA GLU A 335 8.15 -16.20 -24.61
C GLU A 335 7.14 -17.05 -23.82
N LYS A 336 7.61 -18.16 -23.24
CA LYS A 336 6.76 -18.99 -22.36
C LYS A 336 6.24 -18.23 -21.15
N ALA A 337 7.07 -17.36 -20.57
CA ALA A 337 6.62 -16.52 -19.46
C ALA A 337 5.56 -15.52 -19.91
N PHE A 338 5.69 -14.89 -21.08
CA PHE A 338 4.66 -13.99 -21.63
C PHE A 338 3.33 -14.69 -21.88
N GLU A 339 3.32 -15.94 -22.35
CA GLU A 339 2.10 -16.72 -22.46
C GLU A 339 1.43 -16.94 -21.10
N ASN A 340 2.22 -17.28 -20.06
CA ASN A 340 1.70 -17.44 -18.71
C ASN A 340 1.13 -16.13 -18.17
N VAL A 341 1.85 -15.01 -18.34
CA VAL A 341 1.36 -13.68 -17.94
C VAL A 341 0.04 -13.38 -18.66
N LYS A 342 -0.02 -13.58 -19.98
CA LYS A 342 -1.23 -13.34 -20.77
C LYS A 342 -2.41 -14.16 -20.25
N ASN A 343 -2.21 -15.44 -19.97
CA ASN A 343 -3.27 -16.32 -19.48
C ASN A 343 -3.74 -15.93 -18.07
N ASP A 344 -2.80 -15.60 -17.18
CA ASP A 344 -3.12 -15.11 -15.83
C ASP A 344 -3.88 -13.78 -15.86
N LYS A 345 -3.46 -12.84 -16.70
CA LYS A 345 -4.11 -11.53 -16.86
C LYS A 345 -5.44 -11.59 -17.58
N LEU A 346 -5.59 -12.50 -18.55
CA LEU A 346 -6.89 -12.75 -19.18
C LEU A 346 -7.89 -13.30 -18.17
N ARG A 347 -7.46 -14.21 -17.28
CA ARG A 347 -8.32 -14.72 -16.20
C ARG A 347 -8.77 -13.59 -15.28
N GLU A 348 -7.83 -12.78 -14.79
CA GLU A 348 -8.14 -11.63 -13.92
C GLU A 348 -9.14 -10.70 -14.62
N ALA A 349 -8.83 -10.22 -15.82
CA ALA A 349 -9.73 -9.33 -16.57
C ALA A 349 -11.10 -9.93 -16.91
N THR A 350 -11.22 -11.26 -16.99
CA THR A 350 -12.51 -11.94 -17.22
C THR A 350 -13.36 -12.03 -15.95
N MET A 351 -12.73 -12.05 -14.78
CA MET A 351 -13.46 -12.07 -13.49
C MET A 351 -14.13 -10.72 -13.20
N GLY A 352 -13.56 -9.65 -13.74
CA GLY A 352 -13.87 -8.26 -13.37
C GLY A 352 -12.61 -7.60 -12.83
#